data_AF-A0A4Q5R419-F1
#
_entry.id   AF-A0A4Q5R419-F1
#
_cell.length_a   1.000
_cell.length_b   1.000
_cell.length_c   1.000
_cell.angle_alpha   90.00
_cell.angle_beta   90.00
_cell.angle_gamma   90.00
#
_symmetry.space_group_name_H-M   'P 1'
#
loop_
_entity.id
_entity.type
_entity.pdbx_description
1 polymer ?
#
loop_
_entity_poly.entity_id
_entity_poly.type
_entity_poly.pdbx_seq_one_letter_code
_entity_poly.pdbx_strand_id
1 'polypeptide(L)'
;MMSQTSGLESLSELVRTSAASGVARRVLLLRTDDLPPALSKPEQLKRAGHAIAPLEGAHRSQRYDLPSGRIVMCWKGESANLVEQTMDGLDRILRENPIDAPSLQTLAQLFDLPGDGDALLSAASAGLDLSNSEPVPAPVEEIVPAAAPLQPLLPAELDRLEQSLSGTDISRFARRRPVSYYNGQNAQLAWEERTLSIPELIDTVAPGRDARSDVWLFRRLTRVLDRRMLSILSDPQELRTAGPFSITLNVA
;
A
#
# COMPACT_ATOMS: atom_id res chain seq x y z
N MET A 1 -2.98 -30.75 13.72
CA MET A 1 -1.90 -31.09 12.76
C MET A 1 -2.56 -31.65 11.50
N MET A 2 -2.16 -31.18 10.30
CA MET A 2 -2.49 -31.67 8.95
C MET A 2 -3.48 -30.91 8.03
N SER A 3 -3.86 -29.64 8.28
CA SER A 3 -4.70 -28.87 7.32
C SER A 3 -4.01 -27.67 6.66
N GLN A 4 -2.73 -27.41 6.98
CA GLN A 4 -2.06 -26.16 6.61
C GLN A 4 -1.16 -26.24 5.36
N THR A 5 -1.01 -27.37 4.67
CA THR A 5 -0.19 -27.42 3.42
C THR A 5 -1.05 -27.45 2.14
N SER A 6 -2.35 -27.74 2.29
CA SER A 6 -3.26 -28.06 1.18
C SER A 6 -3.58 -26.87 0.25
N GLY A 7 -3.60 -25.63 0.76
CA GLY A 7 -4.01 -24.46 -0.02
C GLY A 7 -3.02 -24.08 -1.13
N LEU A 8 -1.72 -24.08 -0.84
CA LEU A 8 -0.67 -23.74 -1.81
C LEU A 8 -0.50 -24.84 -2.87
N GLU A 9 -0.60 -26.10 -2.46
CA GLU A 9 -0.57 -27.25 -3.37
C GLU A 9 -1.74 -27.20 -4.35
N SER A 10 -2.95 -26.92 -3.85
CA SER A 10 -4.15 -26.76 -4.69
C SER A 10 -4.06 -25.58 -5.65
N LEU A 11 -3.45 -24.46 -5.22
CA LEU A 11 -3.17 -23.31 -6.09
C LEU A 11 -2.17 -23.69 -7.20
N SER A 12 -1.11 -24.41 -6.85
CA SER A 12 -0.11 -24.88 -7.83
C SER A 12 -0.72 -25.81 -8.89
N GLU A 13 -1.67 -26.66 -8.47
CA GLU A 13 -2.41 -27.54 -9.36
C GLU A 13 -3.35 -26.75 -10.28
N LEU A 14 -4.01 -25.70 -9.78
CA LEU A 14 -4.81 -24.79 -10.59
C LEU A 14 -3.98 -24.07 -11.66
N VAL A 15 -2.78 -23.57 -11.30
CA VAL A 15 -1.88 -22.90 -12.25
C VAL A 15 -1.46 -23.87 -13.36
N ARG A 16 -1.02 -25.08 -13.00
CA ARG A 16 -0.67 -26.14 -13.96
C ARG A 16 -1.85 -26.51 -14.87
N THR A 17 -3.04 -26.66 -14.30
CA THR A 17 -4.25 -27.01 -15.06
C THR A 17 -4.70 -25.88 -15.97
N SER A 18 -4.54 -24.61 -15.57
CA SER A 18 -4.83 -23.44 -16.40
C SER A 18 -3.88 -23.36 -17.60
N ALA A 19 -2.58 -23.59 -17.37
CA ALA A 19 -1.58 -23.65 -18.44
C ALA A 19 -1.86 -24.79 -19.42
N ALA A 20 -2.18 -25.99 -18.91
CA ALA A 20 -2.47 -27.16 -19.75
C ALA A 20 -3.77 -27.05 -20.55
N SER A 21 -4.80 -26.39 -19.99
CA SER A 21 -6.12 -26.25 -20.62
C SER A 21 -6.28 -24.97 -21.48
N GLY A 22 -5.35 -24.02 -21.38
CA GLY A 22 -5.44 -22.71 -22.05
C GLY A 22 -6.61 -21.85 -21.59
N VAL A 23 -7.26 -22.20 -20.48
CA VAL A 23 -8.44 -21.47 -19.98
C VAL A 23 -7.97 -20.22 -19.25
N ALA A 24 -8.28 -19.07 -19.84
CA ALA A 24 -8.03 -17.77 -19.21
C ALA A 24 -8.81 -17.65 -17.88
N ARG A 25 -8.09 -17.32 -16.82
CA ARG A 25 -8.63 -17.05 -15.48
C ARG A 25 -8.00 -15.79 -14.94
N ARG A 26 -8.78 -14.99 -14.23
CA ARG A 26 -8.25 -13.88 -13.45
C ARG A 26 -8.11 -14.32 -12.00
N VAL A 27 -7.08 -13.80 -11.35
CA VAL A 27 -6.75 -14.14 -9.97
C VAL A 27 -6.50 -12.86 -9.19
N LEU A 28 -7.05 -12.80 -7.98
CA LEU A 28 -6.77 -11.79 -6.98
C LEU A 28 -6.04 -12.45 -5.80
N LEU A 29 -4.83 -11.98 -5.51
CA LEU A 29 -4.10 -12.31 -4.30
C LEU A 29 -4.30 -11.19 -3.27
N LEU A 30 -4.81 -11.56 -2.09
CA LEU A 30 -4.97 -10.66 -0.96
C LEU A 30 -3.95 -11.01 0.14
N ARG A 31 -3.09 -10.05 0.46
CA ARG A 31 -2.00 -10.15 1.45
C ARG A 31 -2.48 -9.74 2.84
N THR A 32 -3.28 -10.59 3.46
CA THR A 32 -3.82 -10.41 4.81
C THR A 32 -2.79 -10.57 5.93
N ASP A 33 -1.66 -11.20 5.64
CA ASP A 33 -0.50 -11.35 6.52
C ASP A 33 0.30 -10.06 6.67
N ASP A 34 0.20 -9.18 5.68
CA ASP A 34 0.82 -7.85 5.66
C ASP A 34 -0.15 -6.76 6.17
N LEU A 35 -1.29 -7.17 6.75
CA LEU A 35 -2.22 -6.23 7.36
C LEU A 35 -1.60 -5.67 8.65
N PRO A 36 -1.50 -4.34 8.79
CA PRO A 36 -1.10 -3.70 10.03
C PRO A 36 -1.96 -4.21 11.20
N PRO A 37 -1.43 -4.27 12.44
CA PRO A 37 -2.19 -4.67 13.63
C PRO A 37 -3.48 -3.86 13.83
N ALA A 38 -3.50 -2.63 13.31
CA ALA A 38 -4.66 -1.74 13.30
C ALA A 38 -5.79 -2.19 12.37
N LEU A 39 -5.50 -3.04 11.37
CA LEU A 39 -6.40 -3.67 10.40
C LEU A 39 -6.61 -5.18 10.65
N SER A 40 -5.80 -5.81 11.51
CA SER A 40 -5.94 -7.22 11.92
C SER A 40 -7.04 -7.46 12.98
N LYS A 41 -7.83 -6.44 13.34
CA LYS A 41 -8.90 -6.62 14.34
C LYS A 41 -10.00 -7.55 13.79
N PRO A 42 -10.67 -8.36 14.63
CA PRO A 42 -11.71 -9.30 14.20
C PRO A 42 -12.83 -8.65 13.38
N GLU A 43 -13.18 -7.40 13.67
CA GLU A 43 -14.22 -6.65 12.96
C GLU A 43 -13.77 -6.21 11.55
N GLN A 44 -12.50 -5.85 11.38
CA GLN A 44 -11.95 -5.45 10.08
C GLN A 44 -11.70 -6.65 9.18
N LEU A 45 -11.28 -7.79 9.75
CA LEU A 45 -11.20 -9.06 9.02
C LEU A 45 -12.58 -9.49 8.50
N LYS A 46 -13.65 -9.28 9.28
CA LYS A 46 -15.03 -9.49 8.81
C LYS A 46 -15.41 -8.52 7.68
N ARG A 47 -15.03 -7.24 7.76
CA ARG A 47 -15.28 -6.26 6.68
C ARG A 47 -14.49 -6.57 5.41
N ALA A 48 -13.23 -7.00 5.53
CA ALA A 48 -12.42 -7.45 4.40
C ALA A 48 -13.05 -8.68 3.74
N GLY A 49 -13.61 -9.61 4.54
CA GLY A 49 -14.44 -10.72 4.06
C GLY A 49 -15.67 -10.25 3.28
N HIS A 50 -16.35 -9.19 3.71
CA HIS A 50 -17.45 -8.58 2.96
C HIS A 50 -16.99 -7.88 1.67
N ALA A 51 -15.78 -7.31 1.64
CA ALA A 51 -15.25 -6.64 0.45
C ALA A 51 -14.92 -7.62 -0.70
N ILE A 52 -14.55 -8.87 -0.36
CA ILE A 52 -14.24 -9.92 -1.34
C ILE A 52 -15.45 -10.78 -1.73
N ALA A 53 -16.57 -10.69 -0.99
CA ALA A 53 -17.81 -11.42 -1.27
C ALA A 53 -18.35 -11.25 -2.72
N PRO A 54 -18.23 -10.08 -3.40
CA PRO A 54 -18.64 -9.95 -4.80
C PRO A 54 -17.91 -10.94 -5.74
N LEU A 55 -16.64 -11.24 -5.49
CA LEU A 55 -15.86 -12.19 -6.30
C LEU A 55 -16.19 -13.65 -6.00
N GLU A 56 -16.72 -13.96 -4.82
CA GLU A 56 -17.25 -15.30 -4.52
C GLU A 56 -18.46 -15.64 -5.39
N GLY A 57 -19.23 -14.63 -5.81
CA GLY A 57 -20.33 -14.79 -6.77
C GLY A 57 -19.91 -14.87 -8.24
N ALA A 58 -18.64 -14.69 -8.57
CA ALA A 58 -18.16 -14.70 -9.95
C ALA A 58 -18.26 -16.10 -10.59
N HIS A 59 -18.38 -16.15 -11.92
CA HIS A 59 -18.56 -17.41 -12.63
C HIS A 59 -17.35 -18.35 -12.46
N ARG A 60 -17.59 -19.52 -11.87
CA ARG A 60 -16.57 -20.51 -11.49
C ARG A 60 -15.47 -19.89 -10.59
N SER A 61 -15.89 -19.09 -9.62
CA SER A 61 -15.01 -18.60 -8.57
C SER A 61 -14.49 -19.76 -7.71
N GLN A 62 -13.22 -19.70 -7.31
CA GLN A 62 -12.66 -20.58 -6.28
C GLN A 62 -11.80 -19.75 -5.35
N ARG A 63 -11.86 -20.10 -4.07
CA ARG A 63 -11.10 -19.46 -2.99
C ARG A 63 -10.07 -20.45 -2.46
N TYR A 64 -8.85 -19.97 -2.26
CA TYR A 64 -7.76 -20.71 -1.62
C TYR A 64 -7.25 -19.90 -0.43
N ASP A 65 -7.41 -20.46 0.76
CA ASP A 65 -6.84 -19.91 1.99
C ASP A 65 -5.43 -20.49 2.16
N LEU A 66 -4.44 -19.60 2.23
CA LEU A 66 -3.03 -19.96 2.36
C LEU A 66 -2.60 -19.99 3.83
N PRO A 67 -1.51 -20.71 4.15
CA PRO A 67 -1.11 -20.95 5.54
C PRO A 67 -0.51 -19.71 6.21
N SER A 68 0.05 -18.80 5.39
CA SER A 68 0.46 -17.46 5.81
C SER A 68 -0.70 -16.59 6.26
N GLY A 69 -1.95 -17.00 5.99
CA GLY A 69 -3.16 -16.22 6.23
C GLY A 69 -3.70 -15.56 4.97
N ARG A 70 -2.90 -15.52 3.89
CA ARG A 70 -3.26 -14.94 2.58
C ARG A 70 -4.45 -15.64 1.93
N ILE A 71 -5.14 -14.90 1.08
CA ILE A 71 -6.33 -15.39 0.38
C ILE A 71 -6.11 -15.22 -1.11
N VAL A 72 -6.35 -16.28 -1.88
CA VAL A 72 -6.35 -16.23 -3.34
C VAL A 72 -7.74 -16.51 -3.85
N MET A 73 -8.27 -15.59 -4.65
CA MET A 73 -9.53 -15.73 -5.36
C MET A 73 -9.24 -15.91 -6.84
N CYS A 74 -9.73 -16.98 -7.46
CA CYS A 74 -9.67 -17.14 -8.91
C CYS A 74 -11.08 -17.20 -9.48
N TRP A 75 -11.28 -16.72 -10.70
CA TRP A 75 -12.56 -16.83 -11.40
C TRP A 75 -12.35 -16.87 -12.92
N LYS A 76 -13.38 -17.29 -13.65
CA LYS A 76 -13.35 -17.35 -15.11
C LYS A 76 -14.16 -16.20 -15.71
N GLY A 77 -13.56 -15.53 -16.70
CA GLY A 77 -14.22 -14.50 -17.50
C GLY A 77 -14.01 -13.08 -16.99
N GLU A 78 -14.59 -12.14 -17.73
CA GLU A 78 -14.46 -10.71 -17.45
C GLU A 78 -15.45 -10.33 -16.35
N SER A 79 -14.91 -9.84 -15.24
CA SER A 79 -15.71 -9.41 -14.08
C SER A 79 -15.18 -8.07 -13.59
N ALA A 80 -15.01 -7.13 -14.53
CA ALA A 80 -14.43 -5.82 -14.28
C ALA A 80 -15.18 -5.09 -13.16
N ASN A 81 -16.52 -5.07 -13.24
CA ASN A 81 -17.38 -4.44 -12.23
C ASN A 81 -17.25 -5.11 -10.84
N LEU A 82 -17.19 -6.44 -10.77
CA LEU A 82 -17.01 -7.13 -9.47
C LEU A 82 -15.62 -6.87 -8.87
N VAL A 83 -14.59 -6.77 -9.70
CA VAL A 83 -13.24 -6.40 -9.24
C VAL A 83 -13.21 -4.95 -8.78
N GLU A 84 -13.79 -4.02 -9.53
CA GLU A 84 -13.88 -2.61 -9.16
C GLU A 84 -14.60 -2.44 -7.81
N GLN A 85 -15.75 -3.11 -7.62
CA GLN A 85 -16.46 -3.14 -6.34
C GLN A 85 -15.63 -3.69 -5.18
N THR A 86 -14.85 -4.76 -5.42
CA THR A 86 -13.95 -5.32 -4.41
C THR A 86 -12.80 -4.36 -4.09
N MET A 87 -12.20 -3.74 -5.10
CA MET A 87 -11.10 -2.79 -4.93
C MET A 87 -11.56 -1.53 -4.20
N ASP A 88 -12.74 -0.99 -4.54
CA ASP A 88 -13.37 0.14 -3.84
C ASP A 88 -13.69 -0.21 -2.37
N GLY A 89 -14.18 -1.43 -2.13
CA GLY A 89 -14.45 -1.93 -0.78
C GLY A 89 -13.18 -2.01 0.07
N LEU A 90 -12.09 -2.52 -0.50
CA LEU A 90 -10.78 -2.59 0.15
C LEU A 90 -10.18 -1.19 0.37
N ASP A 91 -10.26 -0.30 -0.63
CA ASP A 91 -9.80 1.08 -0.53
C ASP A 91 -10.53 1.84 0.58
N ARG A 92 -11.85 1.64 0.72
CA ARG A 92 -12.63 2.22 1.81
C ARG A 92 -12.16 1.73 3.18
N ILE A 93 -11.85 0.44 3.34
CA ILE A 93 -11.33 -0.12 4.60
C ILE A 93 -9.96 0.51 4.94
N LEU A 94 -9.11 0.71 3.93
CA LEU A 94 -7.82 1.38 4.09
C LEU A 94 -7.97 2.85 4.47
N ARG A 95 -8.91 3.58 3.84
CA ARG A 95 -9.22 4.98 4.18
C ARG A 95 -9.81 5.16 5.57
N GLU A 96 -10.56 4.19 6.07
CA GLU A 96 -11.09 4.19 7.44
C GLU A 96 -9.98 4.07 8.49
N ASN A 97 -8.78 3.57 8.13
CA ASN A 97 -7.62 3.43 9.02
C ASN A 97 -6.32 3.84 8.31
N PRO A 98 -6.15 5.13 7.97
CA PRO A 98 -5.14 5.58 7.02
C PRO A 98 -3.71 5.56 7.58
N ILE A 99 -3.53 5.26 8.86
CA ILE A 99 -2.30 5.61 9.59
C ILE A 99 -1.17 4.59 9.34
N ASP A 100 -1.47 3.37 8.90
CA ASP A 100 -0.48 2.38 8.45
C ASP A 100 -0.99 1.57 7.26
N ALA A 101 -2.06 2.02 6.61
CA ALA A 101 -2.72 1.29 5.54
C ALA A 101 -1.73 1.03 4.39
N PRO A 102 -1.40 -0.24 4.06
CA PRO A 102 -0.62 -0.53 2.88
C PRO A 102 -1.33 0.04 1.65
N SER A 103 -0.58 0.42 0.61
CA SER A 103 -1.23 0.77 -0.66
C SER A 103 -2.11 -0.38 -1.12
N LEU A 104 -3.23 -0.07 -1.76
CA LEU A 104 -4.15 -1.07 -2.27
C LEU A 104 -3.44 -2.11 -3.16
N GLN A 105 -2.42 -1.69 -3.90
CA GLN A 105 -1.57 -2.54 -4.75
C GLN A 105 -0.67 -3.51 -3.96
N THR A 106 -0.29 -3.14 -2.73
CA THR A 106 0.47 -4.00 -1.82
C THR A 106 -0.45 -5.01 -1.16
N LEU A 107 -1.68 -4.61 -0.83
CA LEU A 107 -2.67 -5.47 -0.22
C LEU A 107 -3.29 -6.45 -1.22
N ALA A 108 -3.57 -6.00 -2.44
CA ALA A 108 -4.33 -6.69 -3.46
C ALA A 108 -3.61 -6.63 -4.81
N GLN A 109 -3.26 -7.81 -5.34
CA GLN A 109 -2.61 -7.95 -6.65
C GLN A 109 -3.47 -8.80 -7.58
N LEU A 110 -3.62 -8.33 -8.82
CA LEU A 110 -4.33 -9.03 -9.89
C LEU A 110 -3.33 -9.73 -10.80
N PHE A 111 -3.69 -10.94 -11.24
CA PHE A 111 -2.89 -11.77 -12.14
C PHE A 111 -3.79 -12.38 -13.21
N ASP A 112 -3.25 -12.54 -14.41
CA ASP A 112 -3.92 -13.20 -15.54
C ASP A 112 -3.28 -14.56 -15.81
N LEU A 113 -4.02 -15.64 -15.53
CA LEU A 113 -3.59 -16.99 -15.89
C LEU A 113 -4.00 -17.31 -17.33
N PRO A 114 -3.14 -18.01 -18.11
CA PRO A 114 -1.89 -18.64 -17.66
C PRO A 114 -0.64 -17.75 -17.64
N GLY A 115 -0.72 -16.50 -18.14
CA GLY A 115 0.45 -15.62 -18.33
C GLY A 115 1.28 -15.37 -17.07
N ASP A 116 0.61 -15.13 -15.94
CA ASP A 116 1.24 -14.73 -14.68
C ASP A 116 1.39 -15.88 -13.66
N GLY A 117 1.34 -17.14 -14.12
CA GLY A 117 1.33 -18.32 -13.24
C GLY A 117 2.50 -18.39 -12.27
N ASP A 118 3.72 -18.16 -12.75
CA ASP A 118 4.93 -18.22 -11.93
C ASP A 118 5.02 -17.04 -10.94
N ALA A 119 4.61 -15.84 -11.39
CA ALA A 119 4.55 -14.63 -10.56
C ALA A 119 3.54 -14.78 -9.42
N LEU A 120 2.37 -15.36 -9.70
CA LEU A 120 1.35 -15.67 -8.70
C LEU A 120 1.87 -16.66 -7.65
N LEU A 121 2.56 -17.72 -8.05
CA LEU A 121 3.09 -18.72 -7.12
C LEU A 121 4.20 -18.15 -6.24
N SER A 122 5.11 -17.36 -6.82
CA SER A 122 6.15 -16.64 -6.07
C SER A 122 5.56 -15.67 -5.06
N ALA A 123 4.57 -14.88 -5.47
CA ALA A 123 3.87 -13.95 -4.59
C ALA A 123 3.02 -14.67 -3.52
N ALA A 124 2.48 -15.86 -3.81
CA ALA A 124 1.74 -16.66 -2.84
C ALA A 124 2.66 -17.32 -1.79
N SER A 125 3.87 -17.71 -2.17
CA SER A 125 4.83 -18.38 -1.27
C SER A 125 5.71 -17.42 -0.47
N ALA A 126 5.88 -16.17 -0.91
CA ALA A 126 6.73 -15.17 -0.25
C ALA A 126 6.34 -15.00 1.23
N GLY A 127 7.15 -15.42 2.19
CA GLY A 127 6.86 -15.30 3.63
C GLY A 127 6.49 -16.60 4.35
N LEU A 128 6.32 -17.71 3.63
CA LEU A 128 6.28 -19.06 4.25
C LEU A 128 7.67 -19.56 4.68
N ASP A 129 8.74 -18.96 4.14
CA ASP A 129 10.15 -19.36 4.36
C ASP A 129 10.80 -18.82 5.65
N LEU A 130 10.04 -18.16 6.54
CA LEU A 130 10.58 -17.56 7.78
C LEU A 130 11.09 -18.57 8.84
N SER A 131 11.09 -19.87 8.54
CA SER A 131 11.66 -20.89 9.42
C SER A 131 13.06 -21.39 9.03
N ASN A 132 13.57 -21.08 7.83
CA ASN A 132 14.96 -21.38 7.44
C ASN A 132 15.24 -20.83 6.04
N SER A 133 15.92 -19.68 5.95
CA SER A 133 17.13 -19.50 5.13
C SER A 133 17.48 -18.03 4.95
N GLU A 134 18.79 -17.80 4.90
CA GLU A 134 19.46 -16.57 4.52
C GLU A 134 18.91 -15.94 3.24
N PRO A 135 19.02 -14.61 3.09
CA PRO A 135 18.47 -13.88 1.96
C PRO A 135 19.15 -14.30 0.65
N VAL A 136 18.41 -15.00 -0.20
CA VAL A 136 18.77 -15.19 -1.62
C VAL A 136 18.36 -13.93 -2.38
N PRO A 137 19.25 -13.33 -3.19
CA PRO A 137 19.06 -12.01 -3.76
C PRO A 137 18.01 -12.02 -4.87
N ALA A 138 17.18 -10.98 -4.87
CA ALA A 138 16.26 -10.65 -5.95
C ALA A 138 17.01 -10.30 -7.25
N PRO A 139 16.36 -10.41 -8.42
CA PRO A 139 16.95 -10.04 -9.70
C PRO A 139 17.40 -8.57 -9.66
N VAL A 140 18.62 -8.35 -10.16
CA VAL A 140 19.29 -7.05 -10.26
C VAL A 140 18.46 -6.02 -11.04
N GLU A 141 17.69 -5.20 -10.31
CA GLU A 141 17.65 -3.77 -10.59
C GLU A 141 19.00 -3.18 -10.14
N GLU A 142 19.55 -2.25 -10.93
CA GLU A 142 20.86 -1.64 -10.72
C GLU A 142 21.15 -1.37 -9.24
N ILE A 143 22.25 -1.96 -8.76
CA ILE A 143 22.70 -1.88 -7.36
C ILE A 143 23.15 -0.45 -7.08
N VAL A 144 22.22 0.39 -6.67
CA VAL A 144 22.49 1.42 -5.66
C VAL A 144 22.77 0.67 -4.35
N PRO A 145 23.90 0.93 -3.66
CA PRO A 145 24.24 0.19 -2.45
C PRO A 145 23.09 0.26 -1.44
N ALA A 146 22.62 -0.91 -1.02
CA ALA A 146 21.56 -1.05 -0.04
C ALA A 146 21.91 -0.24 1.21
N ALA A 147 21.13 0.82 1.45
CA ALA A 147 21.24 1.60 2.67
C ALA A 147 21.03 0.66 3.86
N ALA A 148 21.83 0.85 4.92
CA ALA A 148 21.71 0.10 6.16
C ALA A 148 20.24 0.06 6.64
N PRO A 149 19.78 -1.03 7.27
CA PRO A 149 18.42 -1.13 7.78
C PRO A 149 18.12 0.06 8.70
N LEU A 150 17.06 0.81 8.38
CA LEU A 150 16.64 1.99 9.11
C LEU A 150 16.28 1.60 10.55
N GLN A 151 16.78 2.35 11.53
CA GLN A 151 16.47 2.13 12.93
C GLN A 151 15.14 2.81 13.31
N PRO A 152 14.37 2.28 14.26
CA PRO A 152 13.13 2.92 14.68
C PRO A 152 13.39 4.34 15.22
N LEU A 153 12.47 5.26 14.92
CA LEU A 153 12.50 6.62 15.47
C LEU A 153 12.14 6.59 16.96
N LEU A 154 12.98 7.19 17.79
CA LEU A 154 12.77 7.22 19.24
C LEU A 154 11.97 8.48 19.67
N PRO A 155 11.19 8.43 20.77
CA PRO A 155 10.42 9.59 21.25
C PRO A 155 11.27 10.86 21.47
N ALA A 156 12.47 10.71 22.04
CA ALA A 156 13.39 11.82 22.27
C ALA A 156 13.93 12.43 20.95
N GLU A 157 13.98 11.66 19.88
CA GLU A 157 14.38 12.13 18.55
C GLU A 157 13.23 12.88 17.88
N LEU A 158 11.98 12.42 18.08
CA LEU A 158 10.80 13.17 17.66
C LEU A 158 10.70 14.52 18.37
N ASP A 159 10.96 14.59 19.68
CA ASP A 159 10.96 15.86 20.41
C ASP A 159 11.99 16.85 19.84
N ARG A 160 13.20 16.37 19.51
CA ARG A 160 14.24 17.18 18.84
C ARG A 160 13.83 17.59 17.45
N LEU A 161 13.18 16.70 16.70
CA LEU A 161 12.70 16.97 15.36
C LEU A 161 11.59 18.04 15.38
N GLU A 162 10.65 17.97 16.31
CA GLU A 162 9.63 19.02 16.51
C GLU A 162 10.24 20.37 16.87
N GLN A 163 11.26 20.38 17.74
CA GLN A 163 12.01 21.61 18.07
C GLN A 163 12.75 22.16 16.85
N SER A 164 13.39 21.30 16.05
CA SER A 164 14.07 21.71 14.81
C SER A 164 13.08 22.28 13.79
N LEU A 165 11.91 21.64 13.63
CA LEU A 165 10.84 22.12 12.76
C LEU A 165 10.24 23.44 13.25
N SER A 166 10.46 23.82 14.51
CA SER A 166 9.82 25.00 15.08
C SER A 166 10.32 26.33 14.50
N GLY A 167 11.57 26.38 14.04
CA GLY A 167 12.21 27.56 13.44
C GLY A 167 12.82 27.32 12.05
N THR A 168 12.64 26.14 11.46
CA THR A 168 13.18 25.82 10.12
C THR A 168 12.15 26.09 9.04
N ASP A 169 12.57 26.72 7.95
CA ASP A 169 11.74 26.78 6.73
C ASP A 169 11.67 25.39 6.08
N ILE A 170 10.49 24.79 6.09
CA ILE A 170 10.24 23.47 5.51
C ILE A 170 9.63 23.55 4.10
N SER A 171 9.52 24.75 3.52
CA SER A 171 9.01 24.97 2.16
C SER A 171 9.74 24.13 1.11
N ARG A 172 11.05 23.85 1.30
CA ARG A 172 11.83 22.97 0.41
C ARG A 172 11.33 21.53 0.33
N PHE A 173 10.62 21.07 1.36
CA PHE A 173 10.02 19.74 1.39
C PHE A 173 8.59 19.74 0.84
N ALA A 174 8.02 20.91 0.53
CA ALA A 174 6.74 20.99 -0.14
C ALA A 174 6.84 20.39 -1.55
N ARG A 175 5.80 19.67 -1.94
CA ARG A 175 5.63 19.06 -3.25
C ARG A 175 4.32 19.55 -3.83
N ARG A 176 4.34 19.83 -5.13
CA ARG A 176 3.16 20.17 -5.92
C ARG A 176 3.01 19.08 -6.97
N ARG A 177 1.92 18.33 -6.89
CA ARG A 177 1.60 17.23 -7.81
C ARG A 177 0.44 17.66 -8.69
N PRO A 178 0.65 17.86 -10.00
CA PRO A 178 -0.43 18.26 -10.88
C PRO A 178 -1.43 17.12 -11.03
N VAL A 179 -2.71 17.42 -10.83
CA VAL A 179 -3.81 16.53 -11.19
C VAL A 179 -4.43 17.08 -12.46
N SER A 180 -4.39 16.28 -13.53
CA SER A 180 -4.83 16.70 -14.85
C SER A 180 -5.98 15.81 -15.33
N TYR A 181 -6.92 16.39 -16.07
CA TYR A 181 -7.87 15.62 -16.86
C TYR A 181 -7.40 15.54 -18.32
N TYR A 182 -7.76 14.46 -19.00
CA TYR A 182 -7.46 14.29 -20.42
C TYR A 182 -8.71 14.55 -21.25
N ASN A 183 -8.63 15.46 -22.24
CA ASN A 183 -9.76 15.85 -23.07
C ASN A 183 -9.79 15.17 -24.46
N GLY A 184 -8.92 14.18 -24.69
CA GLY A 184 -8.77 13.50 -25.99
C GLY A 184 -7.63 14.03 -26.86
N GLN A 185 -7.09 15.22 -26.57
CA GLN A 185 -5.98 15.83 -27.32
C GLN A 185 -4.78 16.18 -26.42
N ASN A 186 -5.04 16.73 -25.23
CA ASN A 186 -4.01 17.07 -24.26
C ASN A 186 -4.47 16.84 -22.82
N ALA A 187 -3.49 16.66 -21.94
CA ALA A 187 -3.71 16.72 -20.50
C ALA A 187 -3.82 18.19 -20.10
N GLN A 188 -4.91 18.56 -19.46
CA GLN A 188 -5.15 19.90 -18.93
C GLN A 188 -5.11 19.85 -17.41
N LEU A 189 -4.35 20.78 -16.80
CA LEU A 189 -4.23 20.89 -15.35
C LEU A 189 -5.61 21.23 -14.77
N ALA A 190 -6.09 20.38 -13.87
CA ALA A 190 -7.34 20.56 -13.16
C ALA A 190 -7.10 21.29 -11.84
N TRP A 191 -6.19 20.76 -11.02
CA TRP A 191 -5.74 21.33 -9.76
C TRP A 191 -4.38 20.73 -9.36
N GLU A 192 -3.78 21.22 -8.28
CA GLU A 192 -2.57 20.65 -7.72
C GLU A 192 -2.84 20.02 -6.34
N GLU A 193 -2.32 18.82 -6.10
CA GLU A 193 -2.19 18.31 -4.75
C GLU A 193 -0.89 18.87 -4.13
N ARG A 194 -1.00 19.55 -3.00
CA ARG A 194 0.16 20.00 -2.23
C ARG A 194 0.40 19.01 -1.09
N THR A 195 1.63 18.57 -0.91
CA THR A 195 2.04 17.66 0.17
C THR A 195 3.43 18.03 0.71
N LEU A 196 3.81 17.46 1.85
CA LEU A 196 5.19 17.50 2.35
C LEU A 196 5.87 16.15 2.13
N SER A 197 7.11 16.17 1.64
CA SER A 197 7.94 14.97 1.54
C SER A 197 8.46 14.58 2.93
N ILE A 198 7.73 13.70 3.62
CA ILE A 198 8.15 13.15 4.91
C ILE A 198 9.46 12.37 4.80
N PRO A 199 9.69 11.52 3.77
CA PRO A 199 10.95 10.77 3.65
C PRO A 199 12.17 11.69 3.59
N GLU A 200 12.14 12.75 2.78
CA GLU A 200 13.26 13.70 2.69
C GLU A 200 13.44 14.52 3.96
N LEU A 201 12.33 14.88 4.62
CA LEU A 201 12.38 15.59 5.89
C LEU A 201 13.03 14.73 6.97
N ILE A 202 12.69 13.45 7.04
CA ILE A 202 13.30 12.49 7.96
C ILE A 202 14.76 12.26 7.59
N ASP A 203 15.09 12.04 6.33
CA ASP A 203 16.49 11.86 5.90
C ASP A 203 17.36 13.07 6.27
N THR A 204 16.78 14.28 6.23
CA THR A 204 17.53 15.49 6.58
C THR A 204 17.70 15.69 8.09
N VAL A 205 16.68 15.36 8.90
CA VAL A 205 16.65 15.72 10.34
C VAL A 205 17.00 14.53 11.24
N ALA A 206 16.73 13.32 10.79
CA ALA A 206 16.95 12.06 11.49
C ALA A 206 17.39 10.97 10.48
N PRO A 207 18.58 11.12 9.84
CA PRO A 207 19.05 10.18 8.83
C PRO A 207 19.16 8.77 9.38
N GLY A 208 18.80 7.78 8.57
CA GLY A 208 18.83 6.37 8.98
C GLY A 208 17.72 5.96 9.95
N ARG A 209 16.74 6.85 10.22
CA ARG A 209 15.56 6.52 11.03
C ARG A 209 14.34 6.19 10.20
N ASP A 210 13.56 5.24 10.69
CA ASP A 210 12.22 4.95 10.19
C ASP A 210 11.19 5.66 11.07
N ALA A 211 10.57 6.72 10.53
CA ALA A 211 9.50 7.44 11.22
C ALA A 211 8.17 6.67 11.27
N ARG A 212 8.02 5.61 10.46
CA ARG A 212 6.82 4.76 10.41
C ARG A 212 6.92 3.56 11.37
N SER A 213 8.04 3.39 12.06
CA SER A 213 8.25 2.28 12.99
C SER A 213 7.32 2.32 14.22
N ASP A 214 6.81 3.51 14.57
CA ASP A 214 5.86 3.71 15.67
C ASP A 214 4.71 4.63 15.23
N VAL A 215 3.50 4.08 15.25
CA VAL A 215 2.26 4.72 14.82
C VAL A 215 1.96 6.02 15.59
N TRP A 216 2.19 6.05 16.90
CA TRP A 216 1.88 7.22 17.72
C TRP A 216 2.89 8.34 17.51
N LEU A 217 4.16 7.99 17.33
CA LEU A 217 5.21 8.94 16.96
C LEU A 217 4.95 9.48 15.56
N PHE A 218 4.59 8.64 14.59
CA PHE A 218 4.26 9.07 13.24
C PHE A 218 3.05 10.00 13.21
N ARG A 219 1.98 9.70 13.96
CA ARG A 219 0.80 10.59 14.09
C ARG A 219 1.12 11.93 14.72
N ARG A 220 1.97 11.92 15.75
CA ARG A 220 2.41 13.14 16.42
C ARG A 220 3.23 14.00 15.44
N LEU A 221 4.13 13.37 14.69
CA LEU A 221 4.90 14.00 13.62
C LEU A 221 4.01 14.61 12.54
N THR A 222 3.09 13.84 11.95
CA THR A 222 2.24 14.32 10.85
C THR A 222 1.36 15.49 11.27
N ARG A 223 0.86 15.52 12.51
CA ARG A 223 0.13 16.67 13.04
C ARG A 223 0.98 17.95 13.10
N VAL A 224 2.25 17.83 13.45
CA VAL A 224 3.19 18.97 13.45
C VAL A 224 3.46 19.43 12.02
N LEU A 225 3.65 18.50 11.09
CA LEU A 225 3.86 18.80 9.67
C LEU A 225 2.64 19.46 9.02
N ASP A 226 1.43 19.01 9.32
CA ASP A 226 0.19 19.61 8.82
C ASP A 226 0.06 21.07 9.25
N ARG A 227 0.34 21.38 10.53
CA ARG A 227 0.35 22.76 11.04
C ARG A 227 1.39 23.61 10.32
N ARG A 228 2.56 23.04 10.02
CA ARG A 228 3.62 23.75 9.31
C ARG A 228 3.27 23.98 7.84
N MET A 229 2.65 23.00 7.19
CA MET A 229 2.14 23.13 5.84
C MET A 229 1.09 24.24 5.74
N LEU A 230 0.16 24.31 6.69
CA LEU A 230 -0.80 25.42 6.78
C LEU A 230 -0.12 26.78 7.00
N SER A 231 0.95 26.83 7.81
CA SER A 231 1.73 28.06 8.00
C SER A 231 2.40 28.51 6.69
N ILE A 232 2.95 27.59 5.89
CA ILE A 232 3.54 27.90 4.57
C ILE A 232 2.46 28.42 3.63
N LEU A 233 1.30 27.75 3.59
CA LEU A 233 0.18 28.16 2.75
C LEU A 233 -0.48 29.46 3.21
N SER A 234 -0.20 29.92 4.43
CA SER A 234 -0.69 31.22 4.92
C SER A 234 0.14 32.40 4.41
N ASP A 235 1.26 32.16 3.70
CA ASP A 235 2.05 33.21 3.08
C ASP A 235 1.22 33.93 1.98
N PRO A 236 1.01 35.25 2.07
CA PRO A 236 0.27 36.02 1.07
C PRO A 236 0.83 35.95 -0.36
N GLN A 237 2.12 35.65 -0.55
CA GLN A 237 2.70 35.47 -1.87
C GLN A 237 2.36 34.09 -2.46
N GLU A 238 2.37 33.06 -1.63
CA GLU A 238 1.95 31.70 -2.03
C GLU A 238 0.47 31.66 -2.42
N LEU A 239 -0.41 32.32 -1.66
CA LEU A 239 -1.85 32.34 -1.96
C LEU A 239 -2.20 33.18 -3.19
N ARG A 240 -1.48 34.28 -3.44
CA ARG A 240 -1.76 35.15 -4.60
C ARG A 240 -1.47 34.49 -5.94
N THR A 241 -0.53 33.56 -5.96
CA THR A 241 -0.09 32.86 -7.19
C THR A 241 -0.66 31.44 -7.30
N ALA A 242 -1.39 30.98 -6.27
CA ALA A 242 -1.96 29.65 -6.24
C ALA A 242 -3.18 29.53 -7.19
N GLY A 243 -3.09 28.60 -8.15
CA GLY A 243 -4.28 28.04 -8.82
C GLY A 243 -5.08 27.13 -7.87
N PRO A 244 -6.15 26.46 -8.34
CA PRO A 244 -6.88 25.49 -7.54
C PRO A 244 -5.95 24.41 -6.98
N PHE A 245 -6.01 24.17 -5.66
CA PHE A 245 -5.19 23.14 -5.02
C PHE A 245 -5.95 22.40 -3.92
N SER A 246 -5.50 21.18 -3.64
CA SER A 246 -5.94 20.35 -2.53
C SER A 246 -4.79 20.10 -1.55
N ILE A 247 -5.16 19.88 -0.28
CA ILE A 247 -4.24 19.47 0.77
C ILE A 247 -4.85 18.31 1.54
N THR A 248 -4.00 17.41 2.02
CA THR A 248 -4.40 16.36 2.97
C THR A 248 -4.04 16.82 4.37
N LEU A 249 -5.00 16.79 5.29
CA LEU A 249 -4.79 17.18 6.69
C LEU A 249 -5.26 16.06 7.60
N ASN A 250 -4.49 15.77 8.63
CA ASN A 250 -4.93 14.92 9.74
C ASN A 250 -5.74 15.77 10.71
N VAL A 251 -7.05 15.81 10.50
CA VAL A 251 -8.01 16.40 11.44
C VAL A 251 -8.28 15.41 12.58
N ALA A 252 -8.00 15.84 13.81
CA ALA A 252 -8.23 15.13 15.05
C ALA A 252 -9.01 16.02 16.01
#